data_AF-A0A0C9RSY2-F1
#
_entry.id   AF-A0A0C9RSY2-F1
#
_cell.length_a   1.000
_cell.length_b   1.000
_cell.length_c   1.000
_cell.angle_alpha   90.00
_cell.angle_beta   90.00
_cell.angle_gamma   90.00
#
_symmetry.space_group_name_H-M   'P 1'
#
loop_
_entity.id
_entity.type
_entity.pdbx_description
1 polymer ?
#
loop_
_entity_poly.entity_id
_entity_poly.type
_entity_poly.pdbx_seq_one_letter_code
_entity_poly.pdbx_strand_id
1 'polypeptide(L)'
;VSPSAALTANVVKDVAEIYSRLFDHKPFLQGEMKFFVKEFEEKRGDREVQQLFEVLEDVTEIRETQIDRACRAADQGLCSLAGNLEVALSMCHRILEAEDKVNSADDLSERRERRRCEWNQFEQDVQDKVARMDQAFEDKERELIDHYRRIREKLQPPAQKSDQ
;
A
#
# COMPACT_ATOMS: atom_id res chain seq x y z
N VAL A 1 45.25 100.14 -20.63
CA VAL A 1 44.54 99.43 -21.72
C VAL A 1 43.25 100.18 -21.99
N SER A 2 42.99 100.60 -23.23
CA SER A 2 41.83 101.44 -23.57
C SER A 2 40.51 100.69 -23.24
N PRO A 3 39.47 101.37 -22.72
CA PRO A 3 38.20 100.72 -22.32
C PRO A 3 37.55 99.90 -23.43
N SER A 4 37.68 100.35 -24.68
CA SER A 4 37.19 99.68 -25.89
C SER A 4 37.85 98.31 -26.15
N ALA A 5 39.14 98.17 -25.82
CA ALA A 5 39.88 96.92 -25.99
C ALA A 5 39.45 95.86 -24.96
N ALA A 6 39.06 96.28 -23.76
CA ALA A 6 38.54 95.37 -22.73
C ALA A 6 37.14 94.85 -23.09
N LEU A 7 36.28 95.71 -23.66
CA LEU A 7 34.94 95.31 -24.09
C LEU A 7 34.99 94.29 -25.24
N THR A 8 35.84 94.53 -26.23
CA THR A 8 36.04 93.60 -27.36
C THR A 8 36.62 92.27 -26.91
N ALA A 9 37.57 92.26 -25.97
CA ALA A 9 38.10 91.03 -25.38
C ALA A 9 37.02 90.21 -24.65
N ASN A 10 36.11 90.86 -23.93
CA ASN A 10 35.00 90.18 -23.25
C ASN A 10 34.02 89.56 -24.25
N VAL A 11 33.64 90.30 -25.30
CA VAL A 11 32.74 89.76 -26.35
C VAL A 11 33.36 88.56 -27.05
N VAL A 12 34.65 88.61 -27.38
CA VAL A 12 35.36 87.48 -28.01
C VAL A 12 35.39 86.26 -27.07
N LYS A 13 35.60 86.49 -25.77
CA LYS A 13 35.56 85.42 -24.77
C LYS A 13 34.18 84.77 -24.68
N ASP A 14 33.12 85.57 -24.62
CA ASP A 14 31.75 85.07 -24.53
C ASP A 14 31.35 84.28 -25.78
N VAL A 15 31.74 84.76 -26.97
CA VAL A 15 31.50 84.05 -28.24
C VAL A 15 32.29 82.74 -28.30
N ALA A 16 33.55 82.74 -27.84
CA ALA A 16 34.36 81.52 -27.75
C ALA A 16 33.77 80.52 -26.75
N GLU A 17 33.22 80.99 -25.63
CA GLU A 17 32.55 80.15 -24.65
C GLU A 17 31.28 79.50 -25.23
N ILE A 18 30.43 80.28 -25.90
CA ILE A 18 29.23 79.77 -26.58
C ILE A 18 29.61 78.76 -27.65
N TYR A 19 30.64 79.05 -28.46
CA TYR A 19 31.14 78.14 -29.48
C TYR A 19 31.63 76.83 -28.87
N SER A 20 32.41 76.89 -27.78
CA SER A 20 32.87 75.69 -27.07
C SER A 20 31.71 74.88 -26.52
N ARG A 21 30.67 75.50 -25.97
CA ARG A 21 29.50 74.76 -25.45
C ARG A 21 28.65 74.12 -26.56
N LEU A 22 28.53 74.76 -27.72
CA LEU A 22 27.73 74.21 -28.82
C LEU A 22 28.47 73.12 -29.59
N PHE A 23 29.78 73.29 -29.80
CA PHE A 23 30.55 72.45 -30.73
C PHE A 23 31.59 71.56 -30.04
N ASP A 24 31.89 71.74 -28.76
CA ASP A 24 32.67 70.76 -28.00
C ASP A 24 31.73 69.72 -27.39
N HIS A 25 31.50 68.64 -28.14
CA HIS A 25 30.69 67.51 -27.71
C HIS A 25 31.40 66.58 -26.73
N LYS A 26 32.68 66.82 -26.40
CA LYS A 26 33.43 65.96 -25.47
C LYS A 26 32.75 65.78 -24.11
N PRO A 27 32.19 66.81 -23.46
CA PRO A 27 31.53 66.64 -22.16
C PRO A 27 30.29 65.74 -22.25
N PHE A 28 29.53 65.86 -23.34
CA PHE A 28 28.37 65.00 -23.60
C PHE A 28 28.80 63.55 -23.84
N LEU A 29 29.73 63.33 -24.78
CA LEU A 29 30.24 61.99 -25.10
C LEU A 29 30.88 61.31 -23.89
N GLN A 30 31.63 62.04 -23.07
CA GLN A 30 32.20 61.51 -21.84
C GLN A 30 31.13 61.15 -20.81
N GLY A 31 30.03 61.90 -20.75
CA GLY A 31 28.87 61.57 -19.91
C GLY A 31 28.21 60.27 -20.34
N GLU A 32 27.90 60.14 -21.63
CA GLU A 32 27.31 58.93 -22.22
C GLU A 32 28.23 57.71 -22.05
N MET A 33 29.53 57.86 -22.28
CA MET A 33 30.49 56.78 -22.14
C MET A 33 30.62 56.30 -20.69
N LYS A 34 30.59 57.23 -19.72
CA LYS A 34 30.54 56.87 -18.29
C LYS A 34 29.23 56.19 -17.91
N PHE A 35 28.10 56.67 -18.44
CA PHE A 35 26.80 56.06 -18.19
C PHE A 35 26.76 54.63 -18.75
N PHE A 36 27.28 54.42 -19.96
CA PHE A 36 27.36 53.10 -20.58
C PHE A 36 28.17 52.12 -19.73
N VAL A 37 29.40 52.49 -19.32
CA VAL A 37 30.24 51.66 -18.44
C VAL A 37 29.52 51.35 -17.12
N LYS A 38 28.91 52.36 -16.51
CA LYS A 38 28.18 52.18 -15.24
C LYS A 38 27.00 51.22 -15.36
N GLU A 39 26.17 51.37 -16.38
CA GLU A 39 24.97 50.54 -16.54
C GLU A 39 25.28 49.11 -17.00
N PHE A 40 26.28 48.94 -17.87
CA PHE A 40 26.51 47.66 -18.54
C PHE A 40 27.68 46.85 -17.99
N GLU A 41 28.64 47.49 -17.32
CA GLU A 41 29.77 46.79 -16.69
C GLU A 41 29.64 46.82 -15.17
N GLU A 42 29.50 48.01 -14.55
CA GLU A 42 29.55 48.14 -13.09
C GLU A 42 28.29 47.62 -12.38
N LYS A 43 27.09 47.90 -12.91
CA LYS A 43 25.82 47.46 -12.30
C LYS A 43 25.57 45.96 -12.44
N ARG A 44 26.05 45.34 -13.53
CA ARG A 44 25.95 43.90 -13.75
C ARG A 44 26.97 43.14 -12.92
N GLY A 45 28.18 43.70 -12.80
CA GLY A 45 29.28 43.08 -12.08
C GLY A 45 29.56 41.67 -12.60
N ASP A 46 29.84 40.75 -11.68
CA ASP A 46 30.13 39.35 -12.00
C ASP A 46 28.92 38.42 -11.83
N ARG A 47 27.69 38.96 -11.82
CA ARG A 47 26.49 38.16 -11.52
C ARG A 47 26.32 37.00 -12.49
N GLU A 48 26.48 37.22 -13.78
CA GLU A 48 26.37 36.17 -14.79
C GLU A 48 27.48 35.12 -14.64
N VAL A 49 28.68 35.55 -14.26
CA VAL A 49 29.81 34.64 -14.02
C VAL A 49 29.54 33.76 -12.79
N GLN A 50 29.05 34.36 -11.70
CA GLN A 50 28.65 33.61 -10.50
C GLN A 50 27.54 32.60 -10.81
N GLN A 51 26.51 33.01 -11.58
CA GLN A 51 25.45 32.09 -12.00
C GLN A 51 25.99 30.93 -12.86
N LEU A 52 26.96 31.19 -13.74
CA LEU A 52 27.59 30.12 -14.52
C LEU A 52 28.36 29.14 -13.64
N PHE A 53 29.03 29.62 -12.58
CA PHE A 53 29.69 28.74 -11.61
C PHE A 53 28.71 27.91 -10.81
N GLU A 54 27.61 28.50 -10.34
CA GLU A 54 26.54 27.79 -9.63
C GLU A 54 25.94 26.69 -10.51
N VAL A 55 25.60 27.00 -11.76
CA VAL A 55 25.09 26.01 -12.72
C VAL A 55 26.12 24.92 -13.01
N LEU A 56 27.41 25.27 -13.13
CA LEU A 56 28.47 24.30 -13.36
C LEU A 56 28.63 23.36 -12.17
N GLU A 57 28.55 23.87 -10.94
CA GLU A 57 28.57 23.09 -9.70
C GLU A 57 27.40 22.11 -9.68
N ASP A 58 26.17 22.59 -9.88
CA ASP A 58 24.95 21.78 -9.91
C ASP A 58 25.04 20.67 -10.96
N VAL A 59 25.44 21.01 -12.19
CA VAL A 59 25.57 20.04 -13.29
C VAL A 59 26.62 19.00 -12.97
N THR A 60 27.73 19.40 -12.34
CA THR A 60 28.80 18.47 -11.96
C THR A 60 28.34 17.57 -10.81
N GLU A 61 27.66 18.10 -9.79
CA GLU A 61 27.12 17.29 -8.69
C GLU A 61 26.09 16.26 -9.21
N ILE A 62 25.19 16.69 -10.09
CA ILE A 62 24.19 15.83 -10.71
C ILE A 62 24.88 14.71 -11.48
N ARG A 63 25.86 15.05 -12.33
CA ARG A 63 26.59 14.09 -13.17
C ARG A 63 27.39 13.10 -12.35
N GLU A 64 28.15 13.57 -11.38
CA GLU A 64 29.14 12.75 -10.66
C GLU A 64 28.51 11.91 -9.54
N THR A 65 27.42 12.39 -8.91
CA THR A 65 26.89 11.73 -7.70
C THR A 65 25.41 11.41 -7.73
N GLN A 66 24.55 12.32 -8.21
CA GLN A 66 23.11 12.17 -8.01
C GLN A 66 22.49 11.12 -8.94
N ILE A 67 22.97 11.03 -10.19
CA ILE A 67 22.53 9.99 -11.14
C ILE A 67 22.83 8.60 -10.58
N ASP A 68 24.08 8.35 -10.19
CA ASP A 68 24.49 7.06 -9.63
C ASP A 68 23.72 6.69 -8.36
N ARG A 69 23.49 7.68 -7.49
CA ARG A 69 22.70 7.49 -6.27
C ARG A 69 21.25 7.12 -6.59
N ALA A 70 20.64 7.79 -7.55
CA ALA A 70 19.27 7.51 -7.98
C ALA A 70 19.16 6.11 -8.60
N CYS A 71 20.09 5.72 -9.47
CA CYS A 71 20.13 4.38 -10.05
C CYS A 71 20.24 3.30 -8.97
N ARG A 72 21.18 3.44 -8.03
CA ARG A 72 21.35 2.45 -6.93
C ARG A 72 20.10 2.34 -6.06
N ALA A 73 19.45 3.46 -5.76
CA ALA A 73 18.21 3.46 -4.98
C ALA A 73 17.07 2.78 -5.74
N ALA A 74 16.97 3.02 -7.05
CA ALA A 74 15.99 2.38 -7.92
C ALA A 74 16.23 0.86 -8.01
N ASP A 75 17.47 0.43 -8.26
CA ASP A 75 17.81 -0.99 -8.37
C ASP A 75 17.47 -1.76 -7.09
N GLN A 76 17.80 -1.21 -5.92
CA GLN A 76 17.51 -1.87 -4.64
C GLN A 76 16.01 -1.85 -4.33
N GLY A 77 15.37 -0.69 -4.47
CA GLY A 77 13.96 -0.51 -4.13
C GLY A 77 13.03 -1.29 -5.05
N LEU A 78 13.22 -1.18 -6.37
CA LEU A 78 12.34 -1.80 -7.35
C LEU A 78 12.47 -3.32 -7.38
N CYS A 79 13.69 -3.88 -7.26
CA CYS A 79 13.85 -5.33 -7.19
C CYS A 79 13.16 -5.91 -5.94
N SER A 80 13.29 -5.26 -4.78
CA SER A 80 12.63 -5.70 -3.56
C SER A 80 11.10 -5.62 -3.66
N LEU A 81 10.58 -4.54 -4.25
CA LEU A 81 9.15 -4.35 -4.48
C LEU A 81 8.59 -5.39 -5.44
N ALA A 82 9.29 -5.67 -6.54
CA ALA A 82 8.91 -6.67 -7.51
C ALA A 82 8.82 -8.06 -6.88
N GLY A 83 9.83 -8.47 -6.10
CA GLY A 83 9.81 -9.75 -5.40
C GLY A 83 8.67 -9.86 -4.40
N ASN A 84 8.41 -8.81 -3.61
CA ASN A 84 7.29 -8.78 -2.67
C ASN A 84 5.93 -8.88 -3.39
N LEU A 85 5.79 -8.22 -4.53
CA LEU A 85 4.57 -8.27 -5.34
C LEU A 85 4.34 -9.67 -5.92
N GLU A 86 5.40 -10.33 -6.40
CA GLU A 86 5.33 -11.68 -6.93
C GLU A 86 4.92 -12.69 -5.84
N VAL A 87 5.47 -12.56 -4.64
CA VAL A 87 5.04 -13.36 -3.48
C VAL A 87 3.57 -13.11 -3.17
N ALA A 88 3.14 -11.86 -3.07
CA ALA A 88 1.74 -11.51 -2.80
C ALA A 88 0.78 -12.08 -3.86
N LEU A 89 1.14 -11.96 -5.15
CA LEU A 89 0.38 -12.54 -6.26
C LEU A 89 0.30 -14.06 -6.15
N SER A 90 1.41 -14.73 -5.81
CA SER A 90 1.42 -16.18 -5.62
C SER A 90 0.49 -16.61 -4.47
N MET A 91 0.43 -15.83 -3.40
CA MET A 91 -0.48 -16.08 -2.27
C MET A 91 -1.94 -15.92 -2.70
N CYS A 92 -2.26 -14.86 -3.43
CA CYS A 92 -3.60 -14.65 -3.97
C CYS A 92 -4.03 -15.82 -4.89
N HIS A 93 -3.17 -16.25 -5.81
CA HIS A 93 -3.47 -17.41 -6.65
C HIS A 93 -3.70 -18.69 -5.84
N ARG A 94 -2.90 -18.96 -4.81
CA ARG A 94 -3.10 -20.13 -3.95
C ARG A 94 -4.42 -20.09 -3.18
N ILE A 95 -4.86 -18.89 -2.76
CA ILE A 95 -6.16 -18.72 -2.10
C ILE A 95 -7.28 -19.03 -3.09
N LEU A 96 -7.22 -18.49 -4.31
CA LEU A 96 -8.22 -18.74 -5.36
C LEU A 96 -8.27 -20.22 -5.75
N GLU A 97 -7.12 -20.88 -5.94
CA GLU A 97 -7.08 -22.32 -6.23
C GLU A 97 -7.63 -23.18 -5.10
N ALA A 98 -7.42 -22.76 -3.84
CA ALA A 98 -7.98 -23.45 -2.68
C ALA A 98 -9.51 -23.30 -2.61
N GLU A 99 -10.01 -22.10 -2.91
CA GLU A 99 -11.45 -21.84 -3.01
C GLU A 99 -12.10 -22.69 -4.10
N ASP A 100 -11.53 -22.75 -5.30
CA ASP A 100 -12.05 -23.54 -6.41
C ASP A 100 -12.09 -25.04 -6.09
N LYS A 101 -11.08 -25.57 -5.39
CA LYS A 101 -11.05 -26.98 -4.96
C LYS A 101 -12.18 -27.29 -3.96
N VAL A 102 -12.39 -26.42 -2.98
CA VAL A 102 -13.43 -26.60 -1.94
C VAL A 102 -14.84 -26.39 -2.49
N ASN A 103 -15.00 -25.48 -3.46
CA ASN A 103 -16.27 -25.18 -4.12
C ASN A 103 -16.57 -26.10 -5.31
N SER A 104 -15.74 -27.10 -5.60
CA SER A 104 -16.08 -28.09 -6.61
C SER A 104 -17.36 -28.83 -6.19
N ALA A 105 -18.42 -28.66 -6.97
CA ALA A 105 -19.75 -29.19 -6.66
C ALA A 105 -19.72 -30.70 -6.43
N ASP A 106 -18.81 -31.40 -7.10
CA ASP A 106 -18.60 -32.84 -6.99
C ASP A 106 -18.05 -33.24 -5.62
N ASP A 107 -17.00 -32.58 -5.08
CA ASP A 107 -16.43 -32.90 -3.75
C ASP A 107 -17.45 -32.61 -2.63
N LEU A 108 -18.23 -31.53 -2.75
CA LEU A 108 -19.30 -31.24 -1.81
C LEU A 108 -20.43 -32.28 -1.87
N SER A 109 -20.78 -32.79 -3.06
CA SER A 109 -21.79 -33.82 -3.22
C SER A 109 -21.35 -35.16 -2.62
N GLU A 110 -20.10 -35.57 -2.83
CA GLU A 110 -19.53 -36.81 -2.30
C GLU A 110 -19.43 -36.75 -0.76
N ARG A 111 -19.00 -35.61 -0.20
CA ARG A 111 -18.99 -35.37 1.25
C ARG A 111 -20.39 -35.39 1.87
N ARG A 112 -21.40 -34.90 1.15
CA ARG A 112 -22.80 -34.95 1.63
C ARG A 112 -23.32 -36.39 1.62
N GLU A 113 -23.03 -37.15 0.56
CA GLU A 113 -23.50 -38.53 0.44
C GLU A 113 -22.82 -39.46 1.45
N ARG A 114 -21.52 -39.31 1.67
CA ARG A 114 -20.80 -40.04 2.73
C ARG A 114 -21.41 -39.80 4.11
N ARG A 115 -21.68 -38.54 4.47
CA ARG A 115 -22.35 -38.21 5.74
C ARG A 115 -23.76 -38.80 5.83
N ARG A 116 -24.49 -38.86 4.70
CA ARG A 116 -25.81 -39.52 4.64
C ARG A 116 -25.68 -41.01 4.93
N CYS A 117 -24.73 -41.70 4.31
CA CYS A 117 -24.49 -43.13 4.55
C CYS A 117 -24.07 -43.40 6.01
N GLU A 118 -23.14 -42.61 6.55
CA GLU A 118 -22.72 -42.72 7.96
C GLU A 118 -23.90 -42.48 8.92
N TRP A 119 -24.75 -41.50 8.64
CA TRP A 119 -25.95 -41.22 9.42
C TRP A 119 -26.95 -42.37 9.37
N ASN A 120 -27.23 -42.91 8.19
CA ASN A 120 -28.14 -44.03 8.02
C ASN A 120 -27.64 -45.27 8.77
N GLN A 121 -26.34 -45.54 8.74
CA GLN A 121 -25.73 -46.65 9.49
C GLN A 121 -25.88 -46.44 11.00
N PHE A 122 -25.60 -45.23 11.48
CA PHE A 122 -25.78 -44.90 12.90
C PHE A 122 -27.24 -45.05 13.34
N GLU A 123 -28.18 -44.57 12.53
CA GLU A 123 -29.62 -44.69 12.82
C GLU A 123 -30.04 -46.16 12.91
N GLN A 124 -29.57 -46.99 11.97
CA GLN A 124 -29.83 -48.43 11.99
C GLN A 124 -29.22 -49.11 13.22
N ASP A 125 -27.97 -48.80 13.58
CA ASP A 125 -27.32 -49.35 14.78
C ASP A 125 -28.07 -49.00 16.06
N VAL A 126 -28.60 -47.77 16.15
CA VAL A 126 -29.42 -47.33 17.29
C VAL A 126 -30.73 -48.12 17.33
N GLN A 127 -31.43 -48.24 16.20
CA GLN A 127 -32.67 -49.00 16.11
C GLN A 127 -32.46 -50.47 16.52
N ASP A 128 -31.41 -51.12 16.02
CA ASP A 128 -31.06 -52.50 16.34
C ASP A 128 -30.71 -52.67 17.83
N LYS A 129 -30.09 -51.66 18.43
CA LYS A 129 -29.75 -51.69 19.86
C LYS A 129 -30.99 -51.53 20.75
N VAL A 130 -31.92 -50.65 20.37
CA VAL A 130 -33.20 -50.49 21.06
C VAL A 130 -34.02 -51.78 20.97
N ALA A 131 -34.18 -52.34 19.76
CA ALA A 131 -34.94 -53.57 19.56
C ALA A 131 -34.39 -54.76 20.37
N ARG A 132 -33.05 -54.92 20.43
CA ARG A 132 -32.41 -55.95 21.27
C ARG A 132 -32.66 -55.75 22.75
N MET A 133 -32.64 -54.49 23.20
CA MET A 133 -32.88 -54.16 24.60
C MET A 133 -34.33 -54.46 24.98
N ASP A 134 -35.29 -54.06 24.15
CA ASP A 134 -36.72 -54.34 24.36
C ASP A 134 -36.99 -55.84 24.42
N GLN A 135 -36.42 -56.62 23.50
CA GLN A 135 -36.56 -58.08 23.50
C GLN A 135 -35.98 -58.71 24.78
N ALA A 136 -34.82 -58.26 25.24
CA ALA A 136 -34.23 -58.74 26.47
C ALA A 136 -35.07 -58.39 27.71
N PHE A 137 -35.70 -57.22 27.72
CA PHE A 137 -36.65 -56.83 28.77
C PHE A 137 -37.89 -57.72 28.77
N GLU A 138 -38.49 -57.99 27.61
CA GLU A 138 -39.63 -58.90 27.50
C GLU A 138 -39.29 -60.31 27.97
N ASP A 139 -38.13 -60.85 27.59
CA ASP A 139 -37.67 -62.16 28.04
C ASP A 139 -37.53 -62.21 29.56
N LYS A 140 -36.95 -61.17 30.17
CA LYS A 140 -36.82 -61.08 31.63
C LYS A 140 -38.16 -60.93 32.33
N GLU A 141 -39.10 -60.18 31.75
CA GLU A 141 -40.45 -60.06 32.28
C GLU A 141 -41.17 -61.42 32.25
N ARG A 142 -41.08 -62.15 31.13
CA ARG A 142 -41.63 -63.51 31.00
C ARG A 142 -41.04 -64.47 32.05
N GLU A 143 -39.71 -64.48 32.20
CA GLU A 143 -39.03 -65.27 33.22
C GLU A 143 -39.50 -64.93 34.64
N LEU A 144 -39.69 -63.63 34.93
CA LEU A 144 -40.13 -63.16 36.23
C LEU A 144 -41.59 -63.57 36.52
N ILE A 145 -42.48 -63.42 35.53
CA ILE A 145 -43.87 -63.86 35.61
C ILE A 145 -43.92 -65.37 35.89
N ASP A 146 -43.15 -66.17 35.14
CA ASP A 146 -43.10 -67.62 35.31
C ASP A 146 -42.54 -68.01 36.70
N HIS A 147 -41.52 -67.31 37.19
CA HIS A 147 -40.95 -67.53 38.52
C HIS A 147 -42.00 -67.27 39.62
N TYR A 148 -42.70 -66.14 39.56
CA TYR A 148 -43.76 -65.84 40.52
C TYR A 148 -44.96 -66.79 40.40
N ARG A 149 -45.31 -67.25 39.19
CA ARG A 149 -46.34 -68.27 38.98
C ARG A 149 -45.98 -69.57 39.72
N ARG A 150 -44.74 -70.06 39.55
CA ARG A 150 -44.25 -71.26 40.23
C ARG A 150 -44.24 -71.11 41.76
N ILE A 151 -43.85 -69.94 42.26
CA ILE A 151 -43.89 -69.66 43.71
C ILE A 151 -45.33 -69.66 44.23
N ARG A 152 -46.26 -69.03 43.50
CA ARG A 152 -47.69 -69.02 43.84
C ARG A 152 -48.26 -70.44 43.91
N GLU A 153 -47.94 -71.30 42.94
CA GLU A 153 -48.35 -72.70 42.92
C GLU A 153 -47.80 -73.48 44.13
N LYS A 154 -46.55 -73.23 44.53
CA LYS A 154 -45.93 -73.86 45.72
C LYS A 154 -46.50 -73.38 47.05
N LEU A 155 -47.06 -72.17 47.09
CA LEU A 155 -47.67 -71.58 48.29
C LEU A 155 -49.17 -71.91 48.43
N GLN A 156 -49.80 -72.54 47.42
CA GLN A 156 -51.16 -73.05 47.55
C GLN A 156 -51.16 -74.28 48.48
N PRO A 157 -51.91 -74.26 49.60
CA PRO A 157 -52.04 -75.44 50.46
C PRO A 157 -52.79 -76.57 49.73
N PRO A 158 -52.51 -77.86 50.03
CA PRO A 158 -53.28 -78.97 49.49
C PRO A 158 -54.75 -78.79 49.93
N ALA A 159 -55.67 -79.00 48.98
CA ALA A 159 -57.10 -78.95 49.24
C ALA A 159 -57.45 -79.65 50.56
N GLN A 160 -58.03 -78.90 51.50
CA GLN A 160 -58.77 -79.51 52.60
C GLN A 160 -59.87 -80.37 51.97
N LYS A 161 -59.72 -81.69 52.09
CA LYS A 161 -60.86 -82.60 52.03
C LYS A 161 -61.79 -82.20 53.18
N SER A 162 -63.02 -81.85 52.86
CA SER A 162 -64.14 -81.91 53.79
C SER A 162 -65.26 -82.66 53.10
N ASP A 163 -65.40 -83.93 53.49
CA ASP A 163 -66.57 -84.78 53.29
C ASP A 163 -67.83 -84.06 53.77
N GLN A 164 -68.86 -84.00 52.91
CA GLN A 164 -70.25 -84.36 53.18
C GLN A 164 -71.06 -84.29 51.88
#